data_AF-A0A438IJC4-F1
#
_entry.id   AF-A0A438IJC4-F1
#
_cell.length_a   1.000
_cell.length_b   1.000
_cell.length_c   1.000
_cell.angle_alpha   90.00
_cell.angle_beta   90.00
_cell.angle_gamma   90.00
#
_symmetry.space_group_name_H-M   'P 1'
#
loop_
_entity.id
_entity.type
_entity.pdbx_description
1 polymer ?
#
loop_
_entity_poly.entity_id
_entity_poly.type
_entity_poly.pdbx_seq_one_letter_code
_entity_poly.pdbx_strand_id
1 'polypeptide(L)'
;MLASHFRKRWLCVKKKFKAVESKSSSGQKASTKGSESLDTIPEDMDISNTTIQDHDCPSLLVEWAHQRLPLPVHWFLSTISTIHDGIEAMSSFLSSDVPSPVRSVPVIWKLHSLSVTLLDGMSVLEEEKSRDVYEALQELYGQLLDESRVHRSTKPMPETGEKNSIEFLRFQSDIHESYSTFIETLVEQFAAISYGDLIYGRQVAIYLHRSVEAPVRLAAWNALSNARVLELLPPLEKCSADAEGYLEPVENNEGILEAYVKSWVTGALDRAATRGSVTFTLVLHHLSSFIFEDDADVKLSLRNKLAKSLLRDYSRKRQHEGLMLQLIRYNNQFTSPQPEWMKESETEKRFWFLTEACEGNASLLKEVEKLKSSLRQVQ
;
A
#
# COMPACT_ATOMS: atom_id res chain seq x y z
N MET A 1 -18.65 8.25 -25.09
CA MET A 1 -18.03 8.66 -26.37
C MET A 1 -16.52 8.41 -26.45
N LEU A 2 -15.73 8.71 -25.40
CA LEU A 2 -14.25 8.72 -25.43
C LEU A 2 -13.58 7.48 -26.07
N ALA A 3 -14.00 6.26 -25.70
CA ALA A 3 -13.45 5.00 -26.22
C ALA A 3 -13.55 4.85 -27.76
N SER A 4 -14.56 5.45 -28.40
CA SER A 4 -14.71 5.45 -29.86
C SER A 4 -13.65 6.32 -30.54
N HIS A 5 -13.32 7.47 -29.96
CA HIS A 5 -12.27 8.36 -30.47
C HIS A 5 -10.89 7.71 -30.37
N PHE A 6 -10.59 7.06 -29.24
CA PHE A 6 -9.31 6.37 -29.00
C PHE A 6 -9.06 5.27 -30.05
N ARG A 7 -10.03 4.35 -30.22
CA ARG A 7 -9.95 3.23 -31.17
C ARG A 7 -9.79 3.70 -32.63
N LYS A 8 -10.40 4.84 -33.00
CA LYS A 8 -10.37 5.39 -34.37
C LYS A 8 -9.09 6.16 -34.72
N ARG A 9 -8.34 6.66 -33.73
CA ARG A 9 -7.14 7.50 -33.96
C ARG A 9 -5.81 6.75 -33.79
N TRP A 10 -5.75 5.74 -32.91
CA TRP A 10 -4.50 5.04 -32.58
C TRP A 10 -4.40 3.61 -33.12
N LEU A 11 -5.52 2.88 -33.28
CA LEU A 11 -5.53 1.47 -33.70
C LEU A 11 -5.82 1.24 -35.19
N CYS A 12 -6.06 2.31 -35.97
CA CYS A 12 -6.23 2.21 -37.42
C CYS A 12 -4.88 2.23 -38.15
N VAL A 13 -4.44 1.07 -38.65
CA VAL A 13 -3.26 0.94 -39.52
C VAL A 13 -3.35 1.92 -40.70
N LYS A 14 -2.37 2.82 -40.83
CA LYS A 14 -2.34 3.88 -41.86
C LYS A 14 -2.17 3.30 -43.26
N LYS A 15 -3.28 2.98 -43.95
CA LYS A 15 -3.27 2.70 -45.40
C LYS A 15 -2.80 3.94 -46.17
N LYS A 16 -1.56 3.88 -46.66
CA LYS A 16 -0.89 4.93 -47.44
C LYS A 16 -1.47 4.97 -48.86
N PHE A 17 -2.44 5.85 -49.10
CA PHE A 17 -3.04 6.04 -50.44
C PHE A 17 -2.25 7.04 -51.29
N LYS A 18 -2.11 6.71 -52.59
CA LYS A 18 -1.52 7.60 -53.61
C LYS A 18 -2.48 8.74 -53.96
N ALA A 19 -1.92 9.87 -54.39
CA ALA A 19 -2.67 10.92 -55.07
C ALA A 19 -2.98 10.51 -56.53
N VAL A 20 -4.19 10.85 -57.00
CA VAL A 20 -4.63 10.88 -58.40
C VAL A 20 -5.64 12.03 -58.54
N GLU A 21 -5.59 12.78 -59.64
CA GLU A 21 -6.51 13.89 -59.95
C GLU A 21 -7.77 13.41 -60.70
N SER A 22 -8.91 14.10 -60.56
CA SER A 22 -9.65 14.70 -61.71
C SER A 22 -11.04 15.31 -61.38
N LYS A 23 -11.14 16.65 -61.53
CA LYS A 23 -12.21 17.49 -62.13
C LYS A 23 -13.74 17.19 -61.99
N SER A 24 -14.50 18.31 -61.99
CA SER A 24 -15.93 18.54 -62.36
C SER A 24 -17.04 18.18 -61.33
N SER A 25 -18.16 18.91 -61.21
CA SER A 25 -18.51 20.30 -61.66
C SER A 25 -19.86 20.83 -61.10
N SER A 26 -19.98 22.16 -60.95
CA SER A 26 -21.21 23.00 -61.00
C SER A 26 -22.20 23.03 -59.81
N GLY A 27 -22.68 24.23 -59.43
CA GLY A 27 -23.79 24.46 -58.46
C GLY A 27 -23.82 25.87 -57.84
N GLN A 28 -25.01 26.50 -57.71
CA GLN A 28 -25.27 27.87 -57.20
C GLN A 28 -26.59 27.85 -56.37
N LYS A 29 -26.97 28.77 -55.46
CA LYS A 29 -26.58 30.12 -54.95
C LYS A 29 -27.36 30.33 -53.61
N ALA A 30 -27.21 31.33 -52.71
CA ALA A 30 -26.32 32.49 -52.51
C ALA A 30 -26.37 32.96 -51.03
N SER A 31 -25.42 33.83 -50.62
CA SER A 31 -25.50 34.89 -49.59
C SER A 31 -26.62 34.92 -48.52
N THR A 32 -26.23 34.88 -47.24
CA THR A 32 -26.58 35.93 -46.26
C THR A 32 -25.45 36.14 -45.24
N LYS A 33 -25.49 37.26 -44.50
CA LYS A 33 -24.41 37.77 -43.65
C LYS A 33 -24.84 37.70 -42.17
N GLY A 34 -23.95 37.26 -41.28
CA GLY A 34 -24.14 37.22 -39.83
C GLY A 34 -22.79 37.22 -39.13
N SER A 35 -22.67 37.93 -38.01
CA SER A 35 -21.40 38.23 -37.33
C SER A 35 -21.32 37.57 -35.97
N GLU A 36 -20.13 37.13 -35.58
CA GLU A 36 -19.68 37.24 -34.18
C GLU A 36 -18.16 37.33 -34.12
N SER A 37 -17.64 37.94 -33.04
CA SER A 37 -16.21 38.23 -32.87
C SER A 37 -15.51 37.13 -32.10
N LEU A 38 -14.21 36.95 -32.37
CA LEU A 38 -13.29 36.25 -31.48
C LEU A 38 -12.02 37.10 -31.37
N ASP A 39 -11.80 37.68 -30.19
CA ASP A 39 -10.62 38.49 -29.92
C ASP A 39 -9.35 37.62 -29.98
N THR A 40 -8.34 38.12 -30.69
CA THR A 40 -7.03 37.47 -30.79
C THR A 40 -6.05 38.26 -29.93
N ILE A 41 -5.50 37.64 -28.90
CA ILE A 41 -4.43 38.24 -28.08
C ILE A 41 -3.12 38.19 -28.90
N PRO A 42 -2.37 39.30 -29.03
CA PRO A 42 -1.11 39.32 -29.77
C PRO A 42 0.01 38.62 -29.00
N GLU A 43 0.85 37.87 -29.72
CA GLU A 43 2.15 37.39 -29.25
C GLU A 43 3.22 38.45 -29.54
N ASP A 44 3.33 39.48 -28.70
CA ASP A 44 4.42 40.45 -28.79
C ASP A 44 5.71 39.88 -28.17
N MET A 45 6.76 39.78 -28.99
CA MET A 45 8.11 39.43 -28.56
C MET A 45 8.77 40.59 -27.82
N ASP A 46 9.37 40.32 -26.66
CA ASP A 46 10.40 41.18 -26.09
C ASP A 46 11.57 40.34 -25.56
N ILE A 47 12.67 40.29 -26.32
CA ILE A 47 13.90 39.58 -25.96
C ILE A 47 14.87 40.60 -25.37
N SER A 48 14.97 40.66 -24.04
CA SER A 48 16.02 41.41 -23.34
C SER A 48 17.05 40.46 -22.73
N ASN A 49 18.31 40.59 -23.17
CA ASN A 49 19.38 39.71 -22.73
C ASN A 49 19.73 39.92 -21.25
N THR A 50 19.65 38.86 -20.44
CA THR A 50 20.38 38.77 -19.16
C THR A 50 21.18 37.47 -19.15
N THR A 51 22.50 37.58 -19.19
CA THR A 51 23.40 36.43 -19.26
C THR A 51 23.56 35.78 -17.89
N ILE A 52 22.94 34.62 -17.70
CA ILE A 52 23.29 33.67 -16.62
C ILE A 52 23.50 32.31 -17.26
N GLN A 53 24.62 31.67 -16.95
CA GLN A 53 24.86 30.26 -17.23
C GLN A 53 24.45 29.47 -15.99
N ASP A 54 23.47 28.56 -16.09
CA ASP A 54 23.67 27.18 -15.64
C ASP A 54 22.60 26.21 -16.18
N HIS A 55 22.78 24.92 -15.91
CA HIS A 55 22.01 23.79 -16.44
C HIS A 55 20.47 23.82 -16.24
N ASP A 56 19.72 23.97 -17.34
CA ASP A 56 18.26 23.75 -17.36
C ASP A 56 17.89 22.26 -17.56
N CYS A 57 17.50 21.61 -16.46
CA CYS A 57 16.45 20.58 -16.51
C CYS A 57 15.11 21.33 -16.66
N PRO A 58 14.18 20.92 -17.56
CA PRO A 58 13.01 21.75 -17.88
C PRO A 58 12.16 22.06 -16.64
N SER A 59 12.17 23.33 -16.21
CA SER A 59 11.51 23.83 -15.00
C SER A 59 10.05 23.36 -14.87
N LEU A 60 9.30 23.42 -15.98
CA LEU A 60 7.93 22.94 -16.10
C LEU A 60 7.72 21.49 -15.64
N LEU A 61 8.72 20.60 -15.76
CA LEU A 61 8.60 19.21 -15.33
C LEU A 61 8.66 19.08 -13.80
N VAL A 62 9.50 19.89 -13.15
CA VAL A 62 9.60 19.98 -11.68
C VAL A 62 8.36 20.70 -11.13
N GLU A 63 7.98 21.81 -11.74
CA GLU A 63 6.80 22.59 -11.36
C GLU A 63 5.52 21.77 -11.49
N TRP A 64 5.38 20.96 -12.55
CA TRP A 64 4.23 20.07 -12.75
C TRP A 64 4.25 18.84 -11.83
N ALA A 65 5.43 18.30 -11.46
CA ALA A 65 5.52 17.24 -10.45
C ALA A 65 5.06 17.68 -9.04
N HIS A 66 4.98 19.00 -8.78
CA HIS A 66 4.40 19.58 -7.57
C HIS A 66 2.92 19.98 -7.73
N GLN A 67 2.33 19.86 -8.92
CA GLN A 67 0.91 20.13 -9.15
C GLN A 67 0.09 18.87 -8.87
N ARG A 68 -0.97 18.99 -8.04
CA ARG A 68 -1.97 17.94 -7.76
C ARG A 68 -2.91 17.67 -8.95
N LEU A 69 -2.40 17.71 -10.18
CA LEU A 69 -3.15 17.31 -11.37
C LEU A 69 -3.05 15.77 -11.50
N PRO A 70 -4.15 15.08 -11.83
CA PRO A 70 -4.09 13.64 -12.06
C PRO A 70 -3.17 13.36 -13.24
N LEU A 71 -2.08 12.62 -12.99
CA LEU A 71 -1.09 12.26 -14.00
C LEU A 71 -1.82 11.66 -15.22
N PRO A 72 -1.64 12.19 -16.45
CA PRO A 72 -2.39 11.72 -17.61
C PRO A 72 -2.18 10.23 -17.81
N VAL A 73 -3.23 9.49 -18.17
CA VAL A 73 -3.17 8.03 -18.32
C VAL A 73 -2.06 7.58 -19.28
N HIS A 74 -1.66 8.42 -20.24
CA HIS A 74 -0.53 8.15 -21.13
C HIS A 74 0.87 8.23 -20.49
N TRP A 75 1.02 8.70 -19.24
CA TRP A 75 2.26 8.61 -18.46
C TRP A 75 2.36 7.24 -17.77
N PHE A 76 1.27 6.72 -17.20
CA PHE A 76 1.21 5.35 -16.70
C PHE A 76 1.26 4.31 -17.82
N LEU A 77 0.62 4.59 -18.95
CA LEU A 77 0.81 3.83 -20.19
C LEU A 77 2.14 4.17 -20.89
N SER A 78 2.95 5.12 -20.42
CA SER A 78 4.28 5.37 -21.00
C SER A 78 5.24 4.25 -20.62
N THR A 79 5.25 3.83 -19.36
CA THR A 79 6.04 2.66 -18.93
C THR A 79 5.54 1.40 -19.65
N ILE A 80 4.23 1.12 -19.62
CA ILE A 80 3.63 -0.02 -20.35
C ILE A 80 3.89 0.04 -21.87
N SER A 81 3.91 1.23 -22.50
CA SER A 81 4.22 1.38 -23.93
C SER A 81 5.71 1.34 -24.26
N THR A 82 6.60 1.64 -23.31
CA THR A 82 8.06 1.52 -23.48
C THR A 82 8.59 0.17 -23.02
N ILE A 83 7.78 -0.62 -22.32
CA ILE A 83 8.00 -2.03 -22.01
C ILE A 83 7.92 -2.92 -23.25
N HIS A 84 7.29 -2.49 -24.36
CA HIS A 84 7.48 -3.13 -25.67
C HIS A 84 8.97 -3.22 -26.05
N ASP A 85 9.76 -2.23 -25.64
CA ASP A 85 11.21 -2.14 -25.85
C ASP A 85 11.99 -2.26 -24.50
N GLY A 86 11.35 -2.80 -23.45
CA GLY A 86 11.96 -3.13 -22.15
C GLY A 86 12.44 -1.97 -21.26
N ILE A 87 12.16 -0.71 -21.59
CA ILE A 87 12.99 0.42 -21.14
C ILE A 87 12.99 0.65 -19.62
N GLU A 88 11.90 0.50 -18.86
CA GLU A 88 11.96 0.72 -17.40
C GLU A 88 12.81 -0.36 -16.70
N ALA A 89 12.57 -1.64 -17.02
CA ALA A 89 13.35 -2.77 -16.51
C ALA A 89 14.80 -2.82 -17.03
N MET A 90 15.09 -2.15 -18.15
CA MET A 90 16.45 -1.91 -18.63
C MET A 90 17.08 -0.65 -18.01
N SER A 91 16.29 0.32 -17.54
CA SER A 91 16.81 1.56 -16.96
C SER A 91 17.49 1.34 -15.61
N SER A 92 17.16 0.28 -14.87
CA SER A 92 17.90 -0.18 -13.69
C SER A 92 19.29 -0.76 -14.05
N PHE A 93 19.53 -1.15 -15.30
CA PHE A 93 20.84 -1.56 -15.81
C PHE A 93 21.61 -0.44 -16.55
N LEU A 94 21.02 0.75 -16.70
CA LEU A 94 21.70 1.95 -17.21
C LEU A 94 22.26 2.78 -16.04
N SER A 95 23.38 3.47 -16.28
CA SER A 95 24.13 4.17 -15.24
C SER A 95 23.34 5.28 -14.53
N SER A 96 23.92 5.82 -13.47
CA SER A 96 23.41 6.96 -12.71
C SER A 96 23.17 8.22 -13.55
N ASP A 97 23.79 8.32 -14.72
CA ASP A 97 24.14 9.60 -15.34
C ASP A 97 23.15 10.04 -16.43
N VAL A 98 22.10 9.25 -16.66
CA VAL A 98 21.00 9.59 -17.57
C VAL A 98 19.74 9.90 -16.75
N PRO A 99 19.25 11.16 -16.74
CA PRO A 99 18.01 11.51 -16.07
C PRO A 99 16.80 10.78 -16.69
N SER A 100 16.23 9.82 -15.96
CA SER A 100 14.98 9.17 -16.34
C SER A 100 13.81 9.89 -15.68
N PRO A 101 12.85 10.46 -16.45
CA PRO A 101 11.64 11.07 -15.90
C PRO A 101 10.79 10.12 -15.04
N VAL A 102 10.99 8.81 -15.22
CA VAL A 102 10.29 7.74 -14.48
C VAL A 102 10.95 7.47 -13.12
N ARG A 103 12.27 7.72 -12.96
CA ARG A 103 12.95 7.68 -11.65
C ARG A 103 12.53 8.85 -10.74
N SER A 104 12.14 9.99 -11.30
CA SER A 104 11.65 11.15 -10.54
C SER A 104 10.20 11.05 -10.04
N VAL A 105 9.42 10.05 -10.49
CA VAL A 105 8.04 9.85 -10.01
C VAL A 105 8.07 9.19 -8.63
N PRO A 106 7.52 9.81 -7.56
CA PRO A 106 7.53 9.24 -6.22
C PRO A 106 6.84 7.87 -6.15
N VAL A 107 7.38 6.96 -5.34
CA VAL A 107 6.91 5.57 -5.21
C VAL A 107 5.42 5.44 -4.87
N ILE A 108 4.84 6.44 -4.19
CA ILE A 108 3.40 6.50 -3.91
C ILE A 108 2.53 6.56 -5.18
N TRP A 109 2.93 7.33 -6.19
CA TRP A 109 2.21 7.42 -7.48
C TRP A 109 2.39 6.15 -8.31
N LYS A 110 3.57 5.54 -8.23
CA LYS A 110 3.90 4.24 -8.82
C LYS A 110 3.05 3.10 -8.23
N LEU A 111 2.87 3.06 -6.90
CA LEU A 111 1.97 2.11 -6.23
C LEU A 111 0.49 2.41 -6.51
N HIS A 112 0.09 3.68 -6.57
CA HIS A 112 -1.28 4.04 -6.93
C HIS A 112 -1.65 3.59 -8.35
N SER A 113 -0.77 3.75 -9.34
CA SER A 113 -1.07 3.38 -10.73
C SER A 113 -1.23 1.88 -10.96
N LEU A 114 -0.41 1.05 -10.28
CA LEU A 114 -0.60 -0.40 -10.24
C LEU A 114 -1.99 -0.76 -9.71
N SER A 115 -2.43 -0.14 -8.61
CA SER A 115 -3.77 -0.35 -8.05
C SER A 115 -4.91 0.13 -8.96
N VAL A 116 -4.74 1.27 -9.65
CA VAL A 116 -5.72 1.78 -10.63
C VAL A 116 -5.90 0.80 -11.79
N THR A 117 -4.83 0.13 -12.23
CA THR A 117 -4.90 -0.84 -13.33
C THR A 117 -5.76 -2.05 -12.96
N LEU A 118 -5.73 -2.47 -11.69
CA LEU A 118 -6.55 -3.58 -11.17
C LEU A 118 -8.05 -3.24 -11.01
N LEU A 119 -8.46 -1.99 -11.20
CA LEU A 119 -9.87 -1.60 -11.24
C LEU A 119 -10.52 -1.77 -12.63
N ASP A 120 -9.73 -1.96 -13.70
CA ASP A 120 -10.26 -2.32 -15.04
C ASP A 120 -10.50 -3.84 -15.18
N GLY A 121 -10.14 -4.62 -14.15
CA GLY A 121 -10.40 -6.06 -14.04
C GLY A 121 -9.13 -6.91 -13.94
N MET A 122 -9.29 -8.22 -14.11
CA MET A 122 -8.19 -9.20 -14.10
C MET A 122 -7.37 -9.23 -15.40
N SER A 123 -7.76 -8.49 -16.44
CA SER A 123 -7.20 -8.56 -17.79
C SER A 123 -5.66 -8.44 -17.85
N VAL A 124 -5.08 -7.55 -17.06
CA VAL A 124 -3.61 -7.36 -16.96
C VAL A 124 -2.90 -8.54 -16.28
N LEU A 125 -3.60 -9.33 -15.48
CA LEU A 125 -3.08 -10.51 -14.76
C LEU A 125 -3.45 -11.84 -15.43
N GLU A 126 -4.37 -11.83 -16.41
CA GLU A 126 -4.77 -12.98 -17.24
C GLU A 126 -3.85 -13.17 -18.45
N GLU A 127 -3.34 -12.09 -19.05
CA GLU A 127 -2.34 -12.17 -20.12
C GLU A 127 -0.93 -12.36 -19.53
N GLU A 128 -0.33 -13.53 -19.74
CA GLU A 128 1.02 -13.94 -19.33
C GLU A 128 2.06 -12.80 -19.35
N LYS A 129 2.26 -12.15 -20.50
CA LYS A 129 3.24 -11.06 -20.64
C LYS A 129 2.92 -9.82 -19.83
N SER A 130 1.65 -9.44 -19.76
CA SER A 130 1.20 -8.27 -18.99
C SER A 130 1.30 -8.56 -17.49
N ARG A 131 1.11 -9.82 -17.09
CA ARG A 131 1.29 -10.32 -15.73
C ARG A 131 2.75 -10.31 -15.30
N ASP A 132 3.66 -10.86 -16.12
CA ASP A 132 5.11 -10.86 -15.86
C ASP A 132 5.64 -9.42 -15.65
N VAL A 133 5.19 -8.50 -16.51
CA VAL A 133 5.50 -7.07 -16.44
C VAL A 133 4.96 -6.44 -15.15
N TYR A 134 3.71 -6.75 -14.77
CA TYR A 134 3.11 -6.23 -13.55
C TYR A 134 3.83 -6.74 -12.30
N GLU A 135 4.24 -8.01 -12.28
CA GLU A 135 5.03 -8.62 -11.20
C GLU A 135 6.40 -7.95 -11.06
N ALA A 136 7.13 -7.76 -12.18
CA ALA A 136 8.41 -7.05 -12.18
C ALA A 136 8.30 -5.59 -11.72
N LEU A 137 7.19 -4.90 -12.04
CA LEU A 137 6.91 -3.55 -11.53
C LEU A 137 6.58 -3.54 -10.04
N GLN A 138 5.87 -4.55 -9.52
CA GLN A 138 5.67 -4.70 -8.07
C GLN A 138 6.98 -4.91 -7.31
N GLU A 139 7.89 -5.75 -7.84
CA GLU A 139 9.19 -6.00 -7.22
C GLU A 139 10.06 -4.72 -7.21
N LEU A 140 10.16 -4.04 -8.35
CA LEU A 140 10.88 -2.77 -8.48
C LEU A 140 10.32 -1.68 -7.55
N TYR A 141 9.00 -1.56 -7.44
CA TYR A 141 8.38 -0.54 -6.59
C TYR A 141 8.44 -0.91 -5.10
N GLY A 142 8.55 -2.20 -4.76
CA GLY A 142 8.90 -2.66 -3.42
C GLY A 142 10.32 -2.23 -3.04
N GLN A 143 11.31 -2.52 -3.88
CA GLN A 143 12.72 -2.12 -3.65
C GLN A 143 12.85 -0.61 -3.44
N LEU A 144 12.19 0.22 -4.26
CA LEU A 144 12.16 1.68 -4.10
C LEU A 144 11.47 2.15 -2.81
N LEU A 145 10.52 1.38 -2.27
CA LEU A 145 9.87 1.63 -0.99
C LEU A 145 10.81 1.32 0.18
N ASP A 146 11.55 0.19 0.12
CA ASP A 146 12.51 -0.21 1.13
C ASP A 146 13.73 0.72 1.18
N GLU A 147 14.30 1.10 0.02
CA GLU A 147 15.33 2.15 -0.08
C GLU A 147 14.86 3.46 0.56
N SER A 148 13.62 3.88 0.25
CA SER A 148 13.01 5.09 0.80
C SER A 148 12.78 5.01 2.31
N ARG A 149 12.50 3.81 2.84
CA ARG A 149 12.33 3.53 4.28
C ARG A 149 13.68 3.59 4.99
N VAL A 150 14.69 2.84 4.52
CA VAL A 150 16.05 2.83 5.08
C VAL A 150 16.66 4.24 5.09
N HIS A 151 16.55 4.98 3.98
CA HIS A 151 17.08 6.35 3.87
C HIS A 151 16.43 7.35 4.84
N ARG A 152 15.19 7.10 5.30
CA ARG A 152 14.52 7.90 6.34
C ARG A 152 14.95 7.48 7.75
N SER A 153 15.15 6.19 7.98
CA SER A 153 15.66 5.65 9.26
C SER A 153 17.11 6.07 9.54
N THR A 154 17.95 6.23 8.51
CA THR A 154 19.36 6.65 8.68
C THR A 154 19.56 8.17 8.81
N LYS A 155 18.53 8.99 8.56
CA LYS A 155 18.66 10.46 8.68
C LYS A 155 18.63 10.89 10.14
N PRO A 156 19.57 11.74 10.60
CA PRO A 156 19.46 12.42 11.88
C PRO A 156 18.09 13.11 12.03
N MET A 157 17.55 13.15 13.24
CA MET A 157 16.34 13.94 13.49
C MET A 157 16.62 15.43 13.17
N PRO A 158 15.67 16.15 12.54
CA PRO A 158 15.76 17.60 12.43
C PRO A 158 15.77 18.25 13.82
N GLU A 159 16.43 19.41 13.94
CA GLU A 159 16.44 20.20 15.19
C GLU A 159 15.04 20.73 15.54
N THR A 160 14.18 20.92 14.53
CA THR A 160 12.73 21.00 14.69
C THR A 160 12.18 19.60 15.03
N GLY A 161 11.68 19.41 16.25
CA GLY A 161 11.30 18.11 16.82
C GLY A 161 10.15 17.31 16.17
N GLU A 162 9.84 17.55 14.89
CA GLU A 162 9.06 16.61 14.08
C GLU A 162 9.85 15.29 13.94
N LYS A 163 9.29 14.20 14.46
CA LYS A 163 9.82 12.86 14.20
C LYS A 163 9.77 12.59 12.69
N ASN A 164 10.85 12.05 12.11
CA ASN A 164 10.85 11.57 10.73
C ASN A 164 9.68 10.60 10.54
N SER A 165 8.62 11.04 9.84
CA SER A 165 7.42 10.22 9.68
C SER A 165 7.74 9.01 8.83
N ILE A 166 7.67 7.84 9.46
CA ILE A 166 7.80 6.54 8.80
C ILE A 166 6.59 6.32 7.88
N GLU A 167 5.41 6.84 8.26
CA GLU A 167 4.27 7.03 7.38
C GLU A 167 4.57 8.17 6.38
N PHE A 168 5.07 7.81 5.19
CA PHE A 168 5.41 8.73 4.10
C PHE A 168 4.68 8.46 2.78
N LEU A 169 3.97 7.33 2.66
CA LEU A 169 3.00 7.06 1.59
C LEU A 169 1.65 7.66 2.01
N ARG A 170 1.55 8.98 1.90
CA ARG A 170 0.38 9.78 2.31
C ARG A 170 -0.67 9.83 1.21
N PHE A 171 -1.28 8.70 0.84
CA PHE A 171 -2.20 8.64 -0.29
C PHE A 171 -3.40 9.60 -0.16
N GLN A 172 -3.91 9.80 1.05
CA GLN A 172 -4.97 10.75 1.39
C GLN A 172 -4.52 12.22 1.22
N SER A 173 -3.25 12.52 1.51
CA SER A 173 -2.71 13.89 1.43
C SER A 173 -2.17 14.25 0.05
N ASP A 174 -1.54 13.28 -0.63
CA ASP A 174 -0.73 13.52 -1.82
C ASP A 174 -1.45 13.09 -3.11
N ILE A 175 -2.34 12.09 -3.04
CA ILE A 175 -3.16 11.63 -4.19
C ILE A 175 -4.58 12.23 -4.12
N HIS A 176 -5.37 11.90 -3.10
CA HIS A 176 -6.76 12.38 -2.99
C HIS A 176 -7.36 12.23 -1.58
N GLU A 177 -8.06 13.25 -1.07
CA GLU A 177 -8.61 13.25 0.32
C GLU A 177 -9.58 12.10 0.64
N SER A 178 -10.24 11.53 -0.38
CA SER A 178 -11.17 10.41 -0.26
C SER A 178 -10.52 9.03 -0.50
N TYR A 179 -9.19 8.89 -0.36
CA TYR A 179 -8.46 7.68 -0.74
C TYR A 179 -8.97 6.39 -0.05
N SER A 180 -9.53 6.49 1.16
CA SER A 180 -10.19 5.38 1.84
C SER A 180 -11.27 4.70 0.98
N THR A 181 -12.06 5.48 0.22
CA THR A 181 -13.12 4.95 -0.67
C THR A 181 -12.56 4.32 -1.94
N PHE A 182 -11.39 4.78 -2.42
CA PHE A 182 -10.63 4.08 -3.46
C PHE A 182 -10.15 2.71 -2.97
N ILE A 183 -9.69 2.62 -1.72
CA ILE A 183 -9.28 1.36 -1.08
C ILE A 183 -10.45 0.42 -0.83
N GLU A 184 -11.59 0.92 -0.36
CA GLU A 184 -12.83 0.14 -0.23
C GLU A 184 -13.21 -0.46 -1.60
N THR A 185 -13.21 0.34 -2.66
CA THR A 185 -13.48 -0.11 -4.05
C THR A 185 -12.47 -1.16 -4.54
N LEU A 186 -11.17 -0.97 -4.28
CA LEU A 186 -10.12 -1.92 -4.66
C LEU A 186 -10.24 -3.26 -3.94
N VAL A 187 -10.60 -3.25 -2.65
CA VAL A 187 -10.80 -4.47 -1.87
C VAL A 187 -12.11 -5.17 -2.24
N GLU A 188 -13.16 -4.44 -2.61
CA GLU A 188 -14.38 -5.01 -3.18
C GLU A 188 -14.10 -5.70 -4.52
N GLN A 189 -13.31 -5.10 -5.42
CA GLN A 189 -12.86 -5.77 -6.65
C GLN A 189 -12.01 -7.00 -6.36
N PHE A 190 -11.01 -6.91 -5.47
CA PHE A 190 -10.22 -8.06 -5.03
C PHE A 190 -11.11 -9.21 -4.55
N ALA A 191 -12.10 -8.92 -3.71
CA ALA A 191 -13.04 -9.92 -3.19
C ALA A 191 -13.98 -10.51 -4.26
N ALA A 192 -14.35 -9.71 -5.29
CA ALA A 192 -15.29 -10.11 -6.33
C ALA A 192 -14.66 -10.94 -7.47
N ILE A 193 -13.44 -10.60 -7.93
CA ILE A 193 -12.89 -11.14 -9.19
C ILE A 193 -11.49 -11.78 -9.08
N SER A 194 -10.73 -11.58 -8.01
CA SER A 194 -9.35 -12.08 -7.95
C SER A 194 -9.22 -13.58 -7.68
N TYR A 195 -10.24 -14.19 -7.05
CA TYR A 195 -10.20 -15.54 -6.48
C TYR A 195 -9.04 -15.80 -5.50
N GLY A 196 -8.37 -14.75 -4.99
CA GLY A 196 -7.16 -14.86 -4.19
C GLY A 196 -5.86 -14.91 -5.02
N ASP A 197 -5.84 -14.30 -6.21
CA ASP A 197 -4.62 -14.14 -7.01
C ASP A 197 -3.49 -13.49 -6.21
N LEU A 198 -2.27 -14.03 -6.37
CA LEU A 198 -1.10 -13.64 -5.58
C LEU A 198 -0.64 -12.20 -5.84
N ILE A 199 -0.71 -11.73 -7.09
CA ILE A 199 -0.22 -10.42 -7.52
C ILE A 199 -1.23 -9.33 -7.14
N TYR A 200 -2.54 -9.61 -7.31
CA TYR A 200 -3.59 -8.75 -6.78
C TYR A 200 -3.49 -8.69 -5.24
N GLY A 201 -3.30 -9.83 -4.58
CA GLY A 201 -3.13 -9.93 -3.14
C GLY A 201 -1.93 -9.13 -2.61
N ARG A 202 -0.78 -9.15 -3.30
CA ARG A 202 0.36 -8.26 -3.02
C ARG A 202 -0.02 -6.78 -3.11
N GLN A 203 -0.74 -6.39 -4.17
CA GLN A 203 -1.12 -4.98 -4.38
C GLN A 203 -2.07 -4.48 -3.29
N VAL A 204 -2.97 -5.34 -2.81
CA VAL A 204 -3.85 -4.99 -1.69
C VAL A 204 -3.08 -5.00 -0.36
N ALA A 205 -2.14 -5.93 -0.17
CA ALA A 205 -1.32 -6.02 1.03
C ALA A 205 -0.45 -4.77 1.24
N ILE A 206 0.04 -4.09 0.19
CA ILE A 206 0.86 -2.88 0.35
C ILE A 206 0.18 -1.78 1.16
N TYR A 207 -1.15 -1.73 1.19
CA TYR A 207 -1.93 -0.78 2.00
C TYR A 207 -1.99 -1.12 3.49
N LEU A 208 -1.31 -2.19 3.95
CA LEU A 208 -1.08 -2.51 5.35
C LEU A 208 0.37 -2.21 5.81
N HIS A 209 1.27 -1.92 4.86
CA HIS A 209 2.69 -1.63 5.11
C HIS A 209 2.88 -0.37 5.98
N ARG A 210 3.81 -0.37 6.93
CA ARG A 210 3.98 0.67 7.98
C ARG A 210 4.34 2.06 7.45
N SER A 211 4.77 2.16 6.19
CA SER A 211 4.96 3.47 5.55
C SER A 211 3.70 4.11 4.96
N VAL A 212 2.54 3.44 5.00
CA VAL A 212 1.23 4.01 4.62
C VAL A 212 0.61 4.74 5.81
N GLU A 213 -0.09 5.85 5.58
CA GLU A 213 -0.70 6.63 6.67
C GLU A 213 -1.83 5.87 7.39
N ALA A 214 -1.92 6.00 8.72
CA ALA A 214 -2.83 5.21 9.53
C ALA A 214 -4.33 5.24 9.08
N PRO A 215 -4.93 6.37 8.66
CA PRO A 215 -6.28 6.39 8.08
C PRO A 215 -6.48 5.40 6.92
N VAL A 216 -5.51 5.32 5.99
CA VAL A 216 -5.59 4.44 4.81
C VAL A 216 -5.36 2.98 5.21
N ARG A 217 -4.45 2.71 6.15
CA ARG A 217 -4.23 1.35 6.69
C ARG A 217 -5.46 0.83 7.46
N LEU A 218 -6.14 1.71 8.20
CA LEU A 218 -7.39 1.40 8.89
C LEU A 218 -8.55 1.17 7.91
N ALA A 219 -8.64 1.93 6.81
CA ALA A 219 -9.61 1.71 5.75
C ALA A 219 -9.39 0.35 5.06
N ALA A 220 -8.15 0.04 4.66
CA ALA A 220 -7.77 -1.25 4.08
C ALA A 220 -8.16 -2.43 4.98
N TRP A 221 -7.80 -2.37 6.28
CA TRP A 221 -8.14 -3.42 7.23
C TRP A 221 -9.66 -3.61 7.40
N ASN A 222 -10.42 -2.52 7.54
CA ASN A 222 -11.87 -2.61 7.67
C ASN A 222 -12.53 -3.15 6.41
N ALA A 223 -12.10 -2.72 5.22
CA ALA A 223 -12.60 -3.25 3.95
C ALA A 223 -12.33 -4.76 3.83
N LEU A 224 -11.10 -5.22 4.10
CA LEU A 224 -10.72 -6.64 4.06
C LEU A 224 -11.54 -7.48 5.06
N SER A 225 -11.74 -6.95 6.28
CA SER A 225 -12.51 -7.62 7.33
C SER A 225 -14.02 -7.62 7.07
N ASN A 226 -14.57 -6.60 6.39
CA ASN A 226 -15.98 -6.52 6.01
C ASN A 226 -16.29 -7.44 4.83
N ALA A 227 -15.43 -7.43 3.80
CA ALA A 227 -15.52 -8.31 2.64
C ALA A 227 -15.19 -9.79 2.96
N ARG A 228 -14.60 -10.06 4.15
CA ARG A 228 -14.20 -11.40 4.64
C ARG A 228 -13.17 -12.09 3.74
N VAL A 229 -12.11 -11.34 3.41
CA VAL A 229 -11.01 -11.79 2.53
C VAL A 229 -9.62 -11.62 3.16
N LEU A 230 -9.56 -11.43 4.48
CA LEU A 230 -8.28 -11.40 5.24
C LEU A 230 -7.44 -12.66 4.96
N GLU A 231 -8.08 -13.81 4.75
CA GLU A 231 -7.45 -15.10 4.44
C GLU A 231 -7.14 -15.35 2.95
N LEU A 232 -7.32 -14.34 2.09
CA LEU A 232 -6.94 -14.37 0.67
C LEU A 232 -5.65 -13.58 0.38
N LEU A 233 -5.18 -12.74 1.31
CA LEU A 233 -3.89 -12.04 1.15
C LEU A 233 -2.70 -13.03 1.25
N PRO A 234 -1.57 -12.73 0.58
CA PRO A 234 -0.38 -13.58 0.57
C PRO A 234 0.19 -13.80 1.98
N PRO A 235 1.02 -14.85 2.18
CA PRO A 235 1.98 -14.91 3.27
C PRO A 235 2.96 -13.74 3.22
N LEU A 236 3.52 -13.37 4.39
CA LEU A 236 4.40 -12.20 4.51
C LEU A 236 5.66 -12.33 3.62
N GLU A 237 6.16 -13.54 3.45
CA GLU A 237 7.31 -13.91 2.62
C GLU A 237 7.01 -13.82 1.11
N LYS A 238 5.77 -13.47 0.74
CA LYS A 238 5.30 -13.26 -0.63
C LYS A 238 4.66 -11.89 -0.85
N CYS A 239 4.71 -10.99 0.13
CA CYS A 239 4.35 -9.57 -0.07
C CYS A 239 5.35 -8.87 -1.03
N SER A 240 4.99 -7.67 -1.47
CA SER A 240 5.92 -6.73 -2.10
C SER A 240 6.56 -5.85 -1.02
N ALA A 241 7.83 -5.49 -1.18
CA ALA A 241 8.68 -4.85 -0.16
C ALA A 241 9.01 -5.74 1.05
N ASP A 242 10.04 -5.35 1.81
CA ASP A 242 10.61 -6.17 2.89
C ASP A 242 9.62 -6.43 4.03
N ALA A 243 9.73 -7.64 4.62
CA ALA A 243 8.91 -8.05 5.77
C ALA A 243 9.04 -7.11 6.97
N GLU A 244 10.19 -6.44 7.13
CA GLU A 244 10.42 -5.44 8.18
C GLU A 244 9.53 -4.19 7.98
N GLY A 245 9.21 -3.83 6.73
CA GLY A 245 8.32 -2.73 6.40
C GLY A 245 6.85 -2.94 6.76
N TYR A 246 6.43 -4.18 6.98
CA TYR A 246 5.09 -4.54 7.45
C TYR A 246 4.97 -4.57 8.98
N LEU A 247 6.08 -4.84 9.66
CA LEU A 247 6.12 -5.13 11.08
C LEU A 247 6.69 -3.93 11.86
N GLU A 248 7.79 -3.34 11.43
CA GLU A 248 8.47 -2.28 12.17
C GLU A 248 8.23 -0.87 11.60
N PRO A 249 7.93 0.14 12.44
CA PRO A 249 7.81 0.05 13.90
C PRO A 249 6.46 -0.53 14.32
N VAL A 250 6.38 -1.20 15.47
CA VAL A 250 5.15 -1.70 16.11
C VAL A 250 3.98 -0.69 16.02
N GLU A 251 2.77 -1.20 15.76
CA GLU A 251 1.55 -0.39 15.67
C GLU A 251 1.20 0.27 16.99
N ASN A 252 0.85 1.55 16.92
CA ASN A 252 0.47 2.36 18.07
C ASN A 252 -0.83 3.16 17.83
N ASN A 253 -1.45 3.08 16.66
CA ASN A 253 -2.76 3.67 16.38
C ASN A 253 -3.88 2.87 17.06
N GLU A 254 -4.65 3.51 17.95
CA GLU A 254 -5.72 2.85 18.72
C GLU A 254 -6.78 2.21 17.81
N GLY A 255 -7.23 2.91 16.76
CA GLY A 255 -8.26 2.40 15.85
C GLY A 255 -7.83 1.14 15.08
N ILE A 256 -6.55 1.03 14.74
CA ILE A 256 -6.00 -0.17 14.06
C ILE A 256 -5.84 -1.32 15.05
N LEU A 257 -5.30 -1.08 16.25
CA LEU A 257 -5.18 -2.09 17.30
C LEU A 257 -6.55 -2.63 17.75
N GLU A 258 -7.56 -1.76 17.84
CA GLU A 258 -8.95 -2.17 18.08
C GLU A 258 -9.53 -2.97 16.91
N ALA A 259 -9.25 -2.59 15.66
CA ALA A 259 -9.71 -3.34 14.49
C ALA A 259 -9.04 -4.72 14.39
N TYR A 260 -7.78 -4.85 14.78
CA TYR A 260 -7.07 -6.13 14.91
C TYR A 260 -7.73 -7.03 15.97
N VAL A 261 -7.95 -6.53 17.19
CA VAL A 261 -8.65 -7.28 18.26
C VAL A 261 -10.10 -7.58 17.87
N LYS A 262 -10.80 -6.68 17.19
CA LYS A 262 -12.15 -6.93 16.65
C LYS A 262 -12.15 -8.12 15.69
N SER A 263 -11.23 -8.18 14.73
CA SER A 263 -11.12 -9.28 13.76
C SER A 263 -10.72 -10.61 14.41
N TRP A 264 -9.93 -10.59 15.50
CA TRP A 264 -9.65 -11.76 16.33
C TRP A 264 -10.92 -12.23 17.07
N VAL A 265 -11.57 -11.35 17.82
CA VAL A 265 -12.72 -11.68 18.68
C VAL A 265 -13.99 -12.03 17.86
N THR A 266 -14.10 -11.63 16.59
CA THR A 266 -15.15 -12.12 15.68
C THR A 266 -14.84 -13.48 15.04
N GLY A 267 -13.59 -13.96 15.10
CA GLY A 267 -13.13 -15.16 14.38
C GLY A 267 -12.85 -14.92 12.88
N ALA A 268 -12.70 -13.66 12.46
CA ALA A 268 -12.36 -13.32 11.07
C ALA A 268 -10.91 -13.71 10.71
N LEU A 269 -10.05 -13.95 11.70
CA LEU A 269 -8.67 -14.37 11.52
C LEU A 269 -8.45 -15.89 11.52
N ASP A 270 -9.43 -16.71 11.93
CA ASP A 270 -9.28 -18.17 12.08
C ASP A 270 -8.77 -18.84 10.79
N ARG A 271 -9.33 -18.43 9.65
CA ARG A 271 -8.92 -18.92 8.33
C ARG A 271 -7.63 -18.27 7.83
N ALA A 272 -7.31 -17.04 8.26
CA ALA A 272 -6.07 -16.35 7.92
C ALA A 272 -4.87 -17.01 8.62
N ALA A 273 -5.01 -17.35 9.90
CA ALA A 273 -4.04 -18.14 10.67
C ALA A 273 -3.81 -19.52 10.04
N THR A 274 -4.89 -20.22 9.70
CA THR A 274 -4.84 -21.55 9.05
C THR A 274 -4.15 -21.54 7.69
N ARG A 275 -4.18 -20.40 6.97
CA ARG A 275 -3.59 -20.22 5.63
C ARG A 275 -2.23 -19.53 5.63
N GLY A 276 -1.73 -19.06 6.77
CA GLY A 276 -0.50 -18.26 6.85
C GLY A 276 -0.60 -16.91 6.15
N SER A 277 -1.77 -16.28 6.08
CA SER A 277 -1.94 -14.94 5.50
C SER A 277 -1.23 -13.87 6.33
N VAL A 278 -0.61 -12.90 5.66
CA VAL A 278 0.04 -11.72 6.26
C VAL A 278 -0.86 -11.00 7.26
N THR A 279 -2.18 -11.04 7.09
CA THR A 279 -3.13 -10.40 8.03
C THR A 279 -3.06 -11.02 9.43
N PHE A 280 -2.83 -12.32 9.55
CA PHE A 280 -2.63 -12.95 10.86
C PHE A 280 -1.23 -12.64 11.41
N THR A 281 -0.19 -12.69 10.58
CA THR A 281 1.19 -12.35 10.99
C THR A 281 1.29 -10.92 11.51
N LEU A 282 0.65 -9.96 10.84
CA LEU A 282 0.52 -8.57 11.27
C LEU A 282 -0.14 -8.47 12.65
N VAL A 283 -1.33 -9.07 12.83
CA VAL A 283 -2.05 -9.01 14.10
C VAL A 283 -1.27 -9.67 15.23
N LEU A 284 -0.63 -10.81 14.95
CA LEU A 284 0.15 -11.56 15.93
C LEU A 284 1.36 -10.76 16.42
N HIS A 285 2.12 -10.15 15.50
CA HIS A 285 3.23 -9.26 15.83
C HIS A 285 2.76 -8.02 16.58
N HIS A 286 1.90 -7.22 15.94
CA HIS A 286 1.50 -5.91 16.45
C HIS A 286 0.77 -5.98 17.79
N LEU A 287 -0.09 -6.98 18.02
CA LEU A 287 -0.73 -7.17 19.32
C LEU A 287 0.21 -7.80 20.36
N SER A 288 1.12 -8.70 19.97
CA SER A 288 2.10 -9.26 20.93
C SER A 288 3.00 -8.14 21.45
N SER A 289 3.64 -7.38 20.56
CA SER A 289 4.54 -6.30 20.93
C SER A 289 3.81 -5.20 21.70
N PHE A 290 2.66 -4.71 21.22
CA PHE A 290 1.89 -3.68 21.94
C PHE A 290 1.38 -4.11 23.33
N ILE A 291 1.13 -5.41 23.56
CA ILE A 291 0.64 -5.91 24.85
C ILE A 291 1.78 -6.28 25.82
N PHE A 292 2.96 -6.66 25.31
CA PHE A 292 4.02 -7.26 26.12
C PHE A 292 5.36 -6.50 26.14
N GLU A 293 5.59 -5.54 25.25
CA GLU A 293 6.79 -4.71 25.30
C GLU A 293 6.58 -3.50 26.22
N ASP A 294 7.64 -3.09 26.89
CA ASP A 294 7.59 -2.11 27.98
C ASP A 294 7.76 -0.67 27.47
N ASP A 295 6.75 -0.17 26.75
CA ASP A 295 6.64 1.25 26.40
C ASP A 295 5.91 2.02 27.51
N ALA A 296 6.47 3.17 27.91
CA ALA A 296 6.27 3.73 29.24
C ALA A 296 4.90 4.40 29.43
N ASP A 297 3.95 3.65 30.02
CA ASP A 297 2.70 4.07 30.69
C ASP A 297 1.61 4.80 29.85
N VAL A 298 1.99 5.57 28.82
CA VAL A 298 1.11 6.46 28.03
C VAL A 298 -0.13 5.77 27.43
N LYS A 299 -0.10 4.45 27.23
CA LYS A 299 -1.22 3.66 26.67
C LYS A 299 -1.64 2.46 27.54
N LEU A 300 -1.31 2.45 28.84
CA LEU A 300 -1.65 1.36 29.76
C LEU A 300 -3.14 0.98 29.74
N SER A 301 -4.04 1.97 29.67
CA SER A 301 -5.49 1.76 29.62
C SER A 301 -5.93 0.99 28.36
N LEU A 302 -5.37 1.33 27.19
CA LEU A 302 -5.60 0.62 25.93
C LEU A 302 -4.97 -0.78 25.98
N ARG A 303 -3.72 -0.90 26.44
CA ARG A 303 -3.02 -2.19 26.61
C ARG A 303 -3.85 -3.18 27.41
N ASN A 304 -4.33 -2.74 28.57
CA ASN A 304 -5.18 -3.55 29.45
C ASN A 304 -6.54 -3.86 28.80
N LYS A 305 -7.19 -2.89 28.13
CA LYS A 305 -8.47 -3.06 27.39
C LYS A 305 -8.37 -4.16 26.32
N LEU A 306 -7.30 -4.16 25.52
CA LEU A 306 -7.07 -5.16 24.47
C LEU A 306 -6.78 -6.55 25.06
N ALA A 307 -5.87 -6.64 26.05
CA ALA A 307 -5.56 -7.89 26.74
C ALA A 307 -6.80 -8.52 27.41
N LYS A 308 -7.61 -7.71 28.12
CA LYS A 308 -8.90 -8.15 28.70
C LYS A 308 -9.89 -8.62 27.64
N SER A 309 -9.86 -8.07 26.43
CA SER A 309 -10.72 -8.50 25.32
C SER A 309 -10.33 -9.91 24.82
N LEU A 310 -9.04 -10.14 24.59
CA LEU A 310 -8.49 -11.42 24.14
C LEU A 310 -8.70 -12.54 25.18
N LEU A 311 -8.48 -12.26 26.47
CA LEU A 311 -8.76 -13.21 27.56
C LEU A 311 -10.26 -13.59 27.66
N ARG A 312 -11.18 -12.65 27.41
CA ARG A 312 -12.63 -12.91 27.37
C ARG A 312 -13.03 -13.78 26.18
N ASP A 313 -12.36 -13.62 25.04
CA ASP A 313 -12.58 -14.42 23.84
C ASP A 313 -12.07 -15.86 24.01
N TYR A 314 -10.84 -16.03 24.51
CA TYR A 314 -10.29 -17.33 24.91
C TYR A 314 -11.17 -18.09 25.92
N SER A 315 -11.67 -17.39 26.95
CA SER A 315 -12.60 -17.97 27.94
C SER A 315 -13.87 -18.55 27.28
N ARG A 316 -14.39 -17.87 26.25
CA ARG A 316 -15.62 -18.24 25.51
C ARG A 316 -15.38 -19.28 24.42
N LYS A 317 -14.22 -19.26 23.76
CA LYS A 317 -13.90 -20.09 22.59
C LYS A 317 -12.64 -20.91 22.82
N ARG A 318 -12.80 -22.18 23.20
CA ARG A 318 -11.67 -23.10 23.37
C ARG A 318 -10.82 -23.30 22.12
N GLN A 319 -11.39 -23.16 20.93
CA GLN A 319 -10.63 -23.22 19.67
C GLN A 319 -9.60 -22.07 19.53
N HIS A 320 -9.76 -20.95 20.25
CA HIS A 320 -8.81 -19.82 20.26
C HIS A 320 -7.67 -20.01 21.27
N GLU A 321 -7.65 -21.12 22.03
CA GLU A 321 -6.56 -21.46 22.96
C GLU A 321 -5.21 -21.57 22.22
N GLY A 322 -5.19 -22.15 21.02
CA GLY A 322 -4.00 -22.20 20.16
C GLY A 322 -3.53 -20.82 19.69
N LEU A 323 -4.46 -19.94 19.29
CA LEU A 323 -4.14 -18.57 18.86
C LEU A 323 -3.59 -17.73 20.03
N MET A 324 -4.18 -17.87 21.22
CA MET A 324 -3.71 -17.17 22.43
C MET A 324 -2.33 -17.67 22.88
N LEU A 325 -2.05 -18.97 22.75
CA LEU A 325 -0.72 -19.53 23.00
C LEU A 325 0.31 -19.07 21.95
N GLN A 326 -0.08 -18.90 20.68
CA GLN A 326 0.77 -18.27 19.67
C GLN A 326 1.10 -16.81 20.01
N LEU A 327 0.12 -16.03 20.46
CA LEU A 327 0.32 -14.63 20.87
C LEU A 327 1.34 -14.52 22.03
N ILE A 328 1.20 -15.36 23.06
CA ILE A 328 2.13 -15.38 24.19
C ILE A 328 3.53 -15.85 23.76
N ARG A 329 3.63 -16.86 22.88
CA ARG A 329 4.89 -17.41 22.38
C ARG A 329 5.54 -16.60 21.23
N TYR A 330 4.90 -15.55 20.72
CA TYR A 330 5.41 -14.79 19.57
C TYR A 330 6.71 -14.04 19.91
N ASN A 331 7.83 -14.50 19.35
CA ASN A 331 9.09 -13.77 19.41
C ASN A 331 9.27 -12.96 18.13
N ASN A 332 9.60 -11.67 18.26
CA ASN A 332 9.89 -10.81 17.11
C ASN A 332 11.14 -11.31 16.38
N GLN A 333 11.01 -11.64 15.09
CA GLN A 333 12.08 -12.19 14.26
C GLN A 333 13.27 -11.23 14.03
N PHE A 334 13.08 -9.93 14.27
CA PHE A 334 14.15 -8.92 14.18
C PHE A 334 14.93 -8.76 15.48
N THR A 335 14.53 -9.45 16.57
CA THR A 335 15.33 -9.53 17.79
C THR A 335 16.40 -10.62 17.70
N SER A 336 17.59 -10.35 18.24
CA SER A 336 18.71 -11.29 18.25
C SER A 336 18.31 -12.65 18.85
N PRO A 337 18.70 -13.81 18.26
CA PRO A 337 18.22 -15.12 18.67
C PRO A 337 18.59 -15.45 20.13
N GLN A 338 17.60 -15.32 21.01
CA GLN A 338 17.81 -15.47 22.45
C GLN A 338 17.96 -16.94 22.88
N PRO A 339 18.76 -17.23 23.93
CA PRO A 339 18.82 -18.54 24.57
C PRO A 339 17.46 -19.00 25.11
N GLU A 340 17.26 -20.32 25.22
CA GLU A 340 15.97 -20.90 25.62
C GLU A 340 15.53 -20.49 27.03
N TRP A 341 16.47 -20.42 27.99
CA TRP A 341 16.20 -19.92 29.35
C TRP A 341 15.69 -18.47 29.36
N MET A 342 16.07 -17.66 28.37
CA MET A 342 15.61 -16.28 28.26
C MET A 342 14.18 -16.21 27.68
N LYS A 343 13.81 -17.14 26.78
CA LYS A 343 12.44 -17.31 26.27
C LYS A 343 11.46 -17.78 27.33
N GLU A 344 11.89 -18.63 28.26
CA GLU A 344 11.07 -19.03 29.42
C GLU A 344 10.82 -17.84 30.34
N SER A 345 11.87 -17.08 30.69
CA SER A 345 11.74 -15.83 31.47
C SER A 345 10.82 -14.82 30.78
N GLU A 346 10.96 -14.64 29.46
CA GLU A 346 10.10 -13.76 28.67
C GLU A 346 8.64 -14.21 28.67
N THR A 347 8.39 -15.53 28.57
CA THR A 347 7.04 -16.10 28.67
C THR A 347 6.43 -15.85 30.04
N GLU A 348 7.20 -15.93 31.14
CA GLU A 348 6.71 -15.60 32.48
C GLU A 348 6.39 -14.11 32.65
N LYS A 349 7.20 -13.19 32.09
CA LYS A 349 6.86 -11.75 32.05
C LYS A 349 5.53 -11.50 31.33
N ARG A 350 5.27 -12.20 30.23
CA ARG A 350 4.02 -12.09 29.46
C ARG A 350 2.80 -12.56 30.26
N PHE A 351 2.93 -13.62 31.04
CA PHE A 351 1.89 -14.00 32.01
C PHE A 351 1.72 -12.97 33.14
N TRP A 352 2.78 -12.31 33.59
CA TRP A 352 2.68 -11.19 34.53
C TRP A 352 1.93 -9.99 33.92
N PHE A 353 2.26 -9.55 32.70
CA PHE A 353 1.51 -8.50 32.00
C PHE A 353 0.01 -8.83 31.84
N LEU A 354 -0.35 -10.09 31.52
CA LEU A 354 -1.75 -10.52 31.49
C LEU A 354 -2.41 -10.50 32.87
N THR A 355 -1.65 -10.76 33.94
CA THR A 355 -2.11 -10.73 35.33
C THR A 355 -2.43 -9.30 35.77
N GLU A 356 -1.51 -8.36 35.54
CA GLU A 356 -1.72 -6.93 35.82
C GLU A 356 -2.89 -6.36 35.00
N ALA A 357 -2.96 -6.70 33.70
CA ALA A 357 -4.05 -6.27 32.83
C ALA A 357 -5.44 -6.76 33.27
N CYS A 358 -5.52 -7.80 34.11
CA CYS A 358 -6.80 -8.23 34.70
C CYS A 358 -7.33 -7.28 35.78
N GLU A 359 -6.51 -6.38 36.35
CA GLU A 359 -6.91 -5.39 37.37
C GLU A 359 -7.69 -6.03 38.53
N GLY A 360 -7.22 -7.17 39.04
CA GLY A 360 -7.86 -7.93 40.12
C GLY A 360 -9.11 -8.72 39.73
N ASN A 361 -9.49 -8.77 38.45
CA ASN A 361 -10.68 -9.51 38.00
C ASN A 361 -10.48 -11.03 38.13
N ALA A 362 -11.00 -11.60 39.22
CA ALA A 362 -10.87 -13.02 39.57
C ALA A 362 -11.33 -14.01 38.48
N SER A 363 -12.25 -13.61 37.60
CA SER A 363 -12.67 -14.45 36.47
C SER A 363 -11.58 -14.54 35.40
N LEU A 364 -10.99 -13.41 35.02
CA LEU A 364 -9.92 -13.36 34.03
C LEU A 364 -8.60 -13.92 34.59
N LEU A 365 -8.28 -13.67 35.86
CA LEU A 365 -7.11 -14.27 36.53
C LEU A 365 -7.16 -15.81 36.51
N LYS A 366 -8.35 -16.42 36.68
CA LYS A 366 -8.53 -17.87 36.55
C LYS A 366 -8.26 -18.38 35.13
N GLU A 367 -8.59 -17.58 34.11
CA GLU A 367 -8.30 -17.88 32.71
C GLU A 367 -6.80 -17.77 32.40
N VAL A 368 -6.09 -16.80 32.99
CA VAL A 368 -4.62 -16.66 32.88
C VAL A 368 -3.90 -17.89 33.46
N GLU A 369 -4.23 -18.32 34.69
CA GLU A 369 -3.59 -19.50 35.31
C GLU A 369 -3.93 -20.83 34.60
N LYS A 370 -5.15 -20.93 34.05
CA LYS A 370 -5.56 -22.05 33.17
C LYS A 370 -4.74 -22.07 31.88
N LEU A 371 -4.53 -20.92 31.23
CA LEU A 371 -3.72 -20.80 30.01
C LEU A 371 -2.24 -21.10 30.26
N LYS A 372 -1.71 -20.66 31.40
CA LYS A 372 -0.37 -20.99 31.91
C LYS A 372 -0.20 -22.48 32.20
N SER A 373 -1.28 -23.14 32.66
CA SER A 373 -1.34 -24.60 32.81
C SER A 373 -1.34 -25.31 31.46
N SER A 374 -2.10 -24.82 30.46
CA SER A 374 -2.09 -25.37 29.09
C SER A 374 -0.72 -25.25 28.43
N LEU A 375 0.00 -24.12 28.59
CA LEU A 375 1.35 -23.93 28.05
C LEU A 375 2.32 -25.03 28.52
N ARG A 376 2.25 -25.39 29.81
CA ARG A 376 3.04 -26.45 30.47
C ARG A 376 2.66 -27.88 30.09
N GLN A 377 1.63 -28.06 29.26
CA GLN A 377 1.24 -29.36 28.67
C GLN A 377 1.64 -29.46 27.19
N VAL A 378 2.23 -28.39 26.63
CA VAL A 378 2.70 -28.27 25.24
C VAL A 378 4.20 -27.89 25.24
N GLN A 379 4.91 -28.35 26.26
CA GLN A 379 6.37 -28.40 26.45
C GLN A 379 6.69 -29.81 26.95
#